data_AF-R1DB54-F1
#
_entry.id   AF-R1DB54-F1
#
_cell.length_a   1.000
_cell.length_b   1.000
_cell.length_c   1.000
_cell.angle_alpha   90.00
_cell.angle_beta   90.00
_cell.angle_gamma   90.00
#
_symmetry.space_group_name_H-M   'P 1'
#
loop_
_entity.id
_entity.type
_entity.pdbx_description
1 polymer ?
#
loop_
_entity_poly.entity_id
_entity_poly.type
_entity_poly.pdbx_seq_one_letter_code
_entity_poly.pdbx_strand_id
1 'polypeptide(L)'
;MRVCLPKGAGRTSNWIERGEGRAAQLARTVLAARLMASRGLDTWEELTVPILLSIINMNLRDKYASLTELCNAEDVSEEGIADKLKAAGYKYVTKFNQFKADT
;
A
#
# COMPACT_ATOMS: atom_id res chain seq x y z
N MET A 1 29.89 31.23 -7.12
CA MET A 1 28.67 31.74 -7.80
C MET A 1 27.71 30.56 -7.95
N ARG A 2 26.51 30.65 -7.37
CA ARG A 2 25.47 29.60 -7.49
C ARG A 2 24.75 29.80 -8.81
N VAL A 3 24.92 28.87 -9.75
CA VAL A 3 24.11 28.86 -10.98
C VAL A 3 22.78 28.17 -10.64
N CYS A 4 21.70 28.93 -10.81
CA CYS A 4 20.33 28.45 -10.73
C CYS A 4 20.03 27.65 -12.01
N LEU A 5 19.68 26.36 -11.88
CA LEU A 5 19.20 25.55 -13.01
C LEU A 5 17.66 25.58 -13.04
N PRO A 6 17.06 25.61 -14.24
CA PRO A 6 15.65 25.93 -14.43
C PRO A 6 14.71 24.85 -13.87
N LYS A 7 13.56 25.30 -13.38
CA LYS A 7 12.43 24.43 -13.05
C LYS A 7 11.85 23.84 -14.34
N GLY A 8 11.75 22.51 -14.35
CA GLY A 8 10.89 21.76 -15.27
C GLY A 8 11.61 21.06 -16.41
N ALA A 9 11.96 19.79 -16.21
CA ALA A 9 12.06 18.76 -17.25
C ALA A 9 12.23 17.38 -16.59
N GLY A 10 11.48 16.38 -17.08
CA GLY A 10 11.74 14.97 -16.75
C GLY A 10 10.59 14.22 -16.09
N ARG A 11 9.42 14.18 -16.74
CA ARG A 11 8.53 13.02 -16.60
C ARG A 11 9.26 11.83 -17.25
N THR A 12 9.13 10.65 -16.65
CA THR A 12 9.73 9.34 -17.00
C THR A 12 11.14 9.06 -16.45
N SER A 13 11.24 8.85 -15.15
CA SER A 13 12.29 7.98 -14.60
C SER A 13 11.84 6.53 -14.81
N ASN A 14 12.29 5.98 -15.94
CA ASN A 14 12.48 4.57 -16.28
C ASN A 14 11.98 3.52 -15.26
N TRP A 15 10.80 2.94 -15.53
CA TRP A 15 10.25 1.76 -14.85
C TRP A 15 10.29 0.49 -15.72
N ILE A 16 11.03 0.48 -16.82
CA ILE A 16 11.00 -0.62 -17.81
C ILE A 16 12.14 -1.65 -17.61
N GLU A 17 13.09 -1.43 -16.70
CA GLU A 17 14.28 -2.31 -16.59
C GLU A 17 14.51 -2.98 -15.22
N ARG A 18 13.54 -3.00 -14.31
CA ARG A 18 13.60 -3.87 -13.13
C ARG A 18 12.40 -4.79 -13.13
N GLY A 19 12.67 -6.09 -13.29
CA GLY A 19 11.68 -7.16 -13.36
C GLY A 19 10.55 -6.93 -12.37
N GLU A 20 9.33 -6.97 -12.92
CA GLU A 20 8.06 -6.78 -12.22
C GLU A 20 8.01 -7.64 -10.95
N GLY A 21 8.37 -7.01 -9.83
CA GLY A 21 8.11 -7.51 -8.50
C GLY A 21 6.61 -7.45 -8.25
N ARG A 22 6.13 -8.37 -7.42
CA ARG A 22 4.73 -8.65 -7.08
C ARG A 22 3.86 -7.44 -6.68
N ALA A 23 4.44 -6.26 -6.50
CA ALA A 23 3.75 -4.97 -6.38
C ALA A 23 2.72 -4.70 -7.49
N ALA A 24 2.96 -5.14 -8.73
CA ALA A 24 1.96 -5.04 -9.82
C ALA A 24 0.86 -6.12 -9.75
N GLN A 25 1.13 -7.25 -9.09
CA GLN A 25 0.20 -8.39 -9.00
C GLN A 25 -0.91 -8.16 -7.97
N LEU A 26 -0.73 -7.19 -7.08
CA LEU A 26 -1.68 -6.86 -6.00
C LEU A 26 -2.92 -6.09 -6.41
N ALA A 27 -3.01 -5.68 -7.67
CA ALA A 27 -4.22 -5.11 -8.26
C ALA A 27 -5.37 -6.15 -8.39
N ARG A 28 -5.50 -7.12 -7.48
CA ARG A 28 -6.54 -8.16 -7.47
C ARG A 28 -7.70 -7.88 -6.51
N THR A 29 -7.91 -6.62 -6.16
CA THR A 29 -9.26 -6.13 -5.85
C THR A 29 -9.62 -5.08 -6.89
N VAL A 30 -10.72 -5.30 -7.61
CA VAL A 30 -11.21 -4.39 -8.67
C VAL A 30 -11.30 -2.95 -8.17
N LEU A 31 -11.53 -2.75 -6.87
CA LEU A 31 -11.65 -1.46 -6.23
C LEU A 31 -10.32 -0.69 -6.15
N ALA A 32 -9.24 -1.33 -5.70
CA ALA A 32 -7.92 -0.69 -5.57
C ALA A 32 -7.36 -0.31 -6.96
N ALA A 33 -7.43 -1.25 -7.91
CA ALA A 33 -6.97 -1.02 -9.28
C ALA A 33 -7.74 0.12 -9.98
N ARG A 34 -9.07 0.16 -9.82
CA ARG A 34 -9.92 1.20 -10.43
C ARG A 34 -9.75 2.58 -9.78
N LEU A 35 -9.47 2.62 -8.48
CA LEU A 35 -9.18 3.87 -7.76
C LEU A 35 -7.79 4.42 -8.07
N MET A 36 -6.78 3.56 -8.14
CA MET A 36 -5.42 3.95 -8.49
C MET A 36 -5.34 4.47 -9.93
N ALA A 37 -5.97 3.77 -10.88
CA ALA A 37 -6.00 4.16 -12.30
C ALA A 37 -6.73 5.50 -12.57
N SER A 38 -7.75 5.85 -11.78
CA SER A 38 -8.49 7.12 -11.95
C SER A 38 -7.81 8.32 -11.28
N ARG A 39 -6.88 8.08 -10.34
CA ARG A 39 -6.18 9.13 -9.58
C ARG A 39 -4.69 9.24 -9.88
N GLY A 40 -4.13 8.35 -10.69
CA GLY A 40 -2.71 8.35 -11.05
C GLY A 40 -1.79 7.95 -9.90
N LEU A 41 -2.27 7.13 -8.96
CA LEU A 41 -1.50 6.66 -7.82
C LEU A 41 -0.73 5.39 -8.21
N ASP A 42 0.56 5.35 -7.87
CA ASP A 42 1.49 4.24 -8.16
C ASP A 42 1.94 3.49 -6.90
N THR A 43 1.52 3.93 -5.70
CA THR A 43 1.99 3.40 -4.41
C THR A 43 0.88 3.15 -3.37
N TRP A 44 1.15 2.27 -2.41
CA TRP A 44 0.28 1.94 -1.27
C TRP A 44 0.10 3.09 -0.27
N GLU A 45 1.03 4.04 -0.27
CA GLU A 45 1.11 5.14 0.68
C GLU A 45 0.06 6.22 0.40
N GLU A 46 -0.47 6.29 -0.82
CA GLU A 46 -1.48 7.28 -1.21
C GLU A 46 -2.93 6.80 -1.03
N LEU A 47 -3.13 5.53 -0.67
CA LEU A 47 -4.46 4.99 -0.38
C LEU A 47 -5.06 5.64 0.87
N THR A 48 -6.34 6.02 0.79
CA THR A 48 -7.08 6.52 1.96
C THR A 48 -7.20 5.42 3.02
N VAL A 49 -7.19 5.80 4.30
CA VAL A 49 -7.26 4.88 5.45
C VAL A 49 -8.41 3.86 5.35
N PRO A 50 -9.67 4.23 5.04
CA PRO A 50 -10.78 3.26 5.04
C PRO A 50 -10.60 2.18 3.96
N ILE A 51 -10.05 2.55 2.81
CA ILE A 51 -9.80 1.64 1.70
C ILE A 51 -8.65 0.71 2.04
N LEU A 52 -7.56 1.24 2.60
CA LEU A 52 -6.43 0.43 3.07
C LEU A 52 -6.89 -0.61 4.10
N LEU A 53 -7.65 -0.19 5.10
CA LEU A 53 -8.21 -1.06 6.12
C LEU A 53 -9.03 -2.21 5.51
N SER A 54 -9.93 -1.89 4.58
CA SER A 54 -10.79 -2.87 3.93
C SER A 54 -9.99 -3.90 3.14
N ILE A 55 -9.00 -3.46 2.36
CA ILE A 55 -8.16 -4.34 1.54
C ILE A 55 -7.32 -5.27 2.43
N ILE A 56 -6.66 -4.72 3.45
CA ILE A 56 -5.81 -5.49 4.36
C ILE A 56 -6.65 -6.53 5.12
N ASN A 57 -7.77 -6.12 5.73
CA ASN A 57 -8.63 -7.06 6.47
C ASN A 57 -9.21 -8.16 5.58
N MET A 58 -9.55 -7.86 4.31
CA MET A 58 -10.04 -8.88 3.39
C MET A 58 -8.95 -9.87 3.02
N ASN A 59 -7.72 -9.41 2.74
CA ASN A 59 -6.61 -10.30 2.42
C ASN A 59 -6.18 -11.16 3.63
N LEU A 60 -6.16 -10.60 4.85
CA LEU A 60 -5.88 -11.36 6.06
C LEU A 60 -6.97 -12.41 6.35
N ARG A 61 -8.23 -12.13 6.01
CA ARG A 61 -9.31 -13.13 6.17
C ARG A 61 -9.20 -14.25 5.14
N ASP A 62 -8.93 -13.91 3.88
CA ASP A 62 -9.15 -14.82 2.75
C ASP A 62 -7.87 -15.52 2.26
N LYS A 63 -6.68 -14.96 2.52
CA LYS A 63 -5.44 -15.40 1.84
C LYS A 63 -4.24 -15.64 2.74
N TYR A 64 -4.10 -14.92 3.85
CA TYR A 64 -2.87 -14.91 4.65
C TYR A 64 -3.14 -15.28 6.09
N ALA A 65 -2.26 -16.08 6.72
CA ALA A 65 -2.41 -16.50 8.11
C ALA A 65 -1.99 -15.42 9.11
N SER A 66 -1.26 -14.39 8.67
CA SER A 66 -0.81 -13.27 9.50
C SER A 66 -0.50 -12.01 8.68
N LEU A 67 -0.41 -10.88 9.38
CA LEU A 67 0.09 -9.62 8.81
C LEU A 67 1.50 -9.75 8.23
N THR A 68 2.41 -10.40 8.93
CA THR A 68 3.77 -10.64 8.46
C THR A 68 3.82 -11.44 7.16
N GLU A 69 2.98 -12.48 7.03
CA GLU A 69 2.90 -13.27 5.80
C GLU A 69 2.39 -12.44 4.61
N LEU A 70 1.35 -11.62 4.85
CA LEU A 70 0.86 -10.65 3.85
C LEU A 70 1.99 -9.71 3.45
N CYS A 71 2.66 -9.08 4.41
CA CYS A 71 3.73 -8.12 4.14
C CYS A 71 4.89 -8.72 3.36
N ASN A 72 5.31 -9.95 3.68
CA ASN A 72 6.36 -10.66 2.96
C ASN A 72 5.93 -11.07 1.54
N ALA A 73 4.68 -11.50 1.35
CA ALA A 73 4.18 -11.93 0.05
C ALA A 73 4.04 -10.75 -0.93
N GLU A 74 3.63 -9.61 -0.38
CA GLU A 74 3.26 -8.39 -1.09
C GLU A 74 4.38 -7.34 -1.16
N ASP A 75 5.53 -7.62 -0.54
CA ASP A 75 6.71 -6.75 -0.48
C ASP A 75 6.37 -5.34 0.05
N VAL A 76 5.64 -5.30 1.17
CA VAL A 76 5.20 -4.08 1.84
C VAL A 76 5.65 -4.06 3.29
N SER A 77 5.97 -2.85 3.81
CA SER A 77 6.38 -2.68 5.20
C SER A 77 5.21 -2.92 6.17
N GLU A 78 5.38 -3.90 7.06
CA GLU A 78 4.44 -4.17 8.16
C GLU A 78 4.28 -2.95 9.08
N GLU A 79 5.40 -2.33 9.46
CA GLU A 79 5.42 -1.12 10.29
C GLU A 79 4.69 0.04 9.62
N GLY A 80 4.90 0.25 8.31
CA GLY A 80 4.24 1.32 7.56
C GLY A 80 2.71 1.18 7.52
N ILE A 81 2.21 -0.05 7.33
CA ILE A 81 0.77 -0.33 7.38
C ILE A 81 0.23 -0.15 8.80
N ALA A 82 0.93 -0.72 9.78
CA ALA A 82 0.52 -0.67 11.17
C ALA A 82 0.46 0.78 11.68
N ASP A 83 1.48 1.59 11.42
CA ASP A 83 1.54 2.98 11.86
C ASP A 83 0.49 3.86 11.19
N LYS A 84 0.27 3.69 9.88
CA LYS A 84 -0.76 4.43 9.14
C LYS A 84 -2.17 4.13 9.65
N LEU A 85 -2.47 2.85 9.91
CA LEU A 85 -3.76 2.43 10.45
C LEU A 85 -3.91 2.82 11.93
N LYS A 86 -2.84 2.74 12.72
CA LYS A 86 -2.79 3.17 14.12
C LYS A 86 -3.01 4.68 14.27
N ALA A 87 -2.41 5.50 13.42
CA ALA A 87 -2.64 6.94 13.38
C ALA A 87 -4.12 7.30 13.14
N ALA A 88 -4.88 6.39 12.52
CA ALA A 88 -6.31 6.53 12.30
C ALA A 88 -7.18 5.78 13.32
N GLY A 89 -6.60 5.27 14.42
CA GLY A 89 -7.33 4.61 15.49
C GLY A 89 -7.63 3.14 15.22
N TYR A 90 -6.82 2.44 14.42
CA TYR A 90 -6.95 1.00 14.21
C TYR A 90 -5.73 0.23 14.72
N LYS A 91 -5.98 -0.92 15.33
CA LYS A 91 -4.94 -1.81 15.86
C LYS A 91 -5.09 -3.21 15.28
N TYR A 92 -3.98 -3.82 14.91
CA TYR A 92 -3.95 -5.22 14.50
C TYR A 92 -4.21 -6.15 15.70
N VAL A 93 -5.20 -7.02 15.57
CA VAL A 93 -5.57 -8.01 16.59
C VAL A 93 -5.26 -9.41 16.08
N THR A 94 -4.12 -9.94 16.50
CA THR A 94 -3.59 -11.25 16.09
C THR A 94 -4.60 -12.38 16.25
N LYS A 95 -5.37 -12.40 17.35
CA LYS A 95 -6.42 -13.41 17.61
C LYS A 95 -7.46 -13.50 16.50
N PHE A 96 -7.77 -12.40 15.83
CA PHE A 96 -8.75 -12.35 14.74
C PHE A 96 -8.11 -12.21 13.36
N ASN A 97 -6.77 -12.12 13.31
CA ASN A 97 -6.01 -11.80 12.11
C ASN A 97 -6.59 -10.58 11.35
N GLN A 98 -6.93 -9.51 12.07
CA GLN A 98 -7.62 -8.34 11.49
C GLN A 98 -7.28 -7.06 12.26
N PHE A 99 -7.30 -5.93 11.56
CA PHE A 99 -7.31 -4.60 12.18
C PHE A 99 -8.72 -4.25 12.68
N LYS A 100 -8.80 -3.76 13.92
CA LYS A 100 -10.04 -3.31 14.57
C LYS A 100 -9.86 -1.91 15.13
N ALA A 101 -10.96 -1.17 15.31
CA ALA A 101 -10.91 0.14 15.96
C ALA A 101 -10.34 -0.02 17.38
N ASP A 102 -9.35 0.80 17.70
CA ASP A 102 -8.77 0.96 19.04
C ASP A 102 -9.67 1.97 19.77
N THR A 103 -10.82 1.48 20.24
CA THR A 103 -11.78 2.22 21.06
C THR A 103 -11.38 2.17 22.53
#